data_AF-A0A9R1IPR5-F1
#
_entry.id   AF-A0A9R1IPR5-F1
#
_cell.length_a   1.000
_cell.length_b   1.000
_cell.length_c   1.000
_cell.angle_alpha   90.00
_cell.angle_beta   90.00
_cell.angle_gamma   90.00
#
_symmetry.space_group_name_H-M   'P 1'
#
loop_
_entity.id
_entity.type
_entity.pdbx_description
1 polymer ?
#
loop_
_entity_poly.entity_id
_entity_poly.type
_entity_poly.pdbx_seq_one_letter_code
_entity_poly.pdbx_strand_id
1 'polypeptide(L)'
;MLSAAFAVHPAAVASQRHSVRQHQQFCAPIRTATPRRRLPVAMLSVTNAVATQSRESSPAAPRKLSFPILVNSCTGKMGKSVAEAAVSAGLQLVPVSFSAIEVPDGKLNICDRDIHIHDPSESERILRSIAKDYPDMVVVDYTVPDAVNANAELYCKLGLPFVMGTTGGNRQLLNKTVQDANVYAVISPQMGKQVVAFLAAMEIMAEKFPGAFAGYKLESYP
;
A
#
# COMPACT_ATOMS: atom_id res chain seq x y z
N MET A 1 -20.31 -18.40 -14.31
CA MET A 1 -20.20 -18.70 -15.76
C MET A 1 -20.37 -17.40 -16.53
N LEU A 2 -19.29 -16.64 -16.71
CA LEU A 2 -19.19 -15.54 -17.67
C LEU A 2 -17.71 -15.44 -18.04
N SER A 3 -17.45 -15.85 -19.27
CA SER A 3 -16.14 -16.01 -19.89
C SER A 3 -15.74 -14.69 -20.52
N ALA A 4 -14.57 -14.16 -20.16
CA ALA A 4 -13.96 -13.02 -20.84
C ALA A 4 -12.94 -13.56 -21.86
N ALA A 5 -13.31 -13.51 -23.13
CA ALA A 5 -12.43 -13.83 -24.25
C ALA A 5 -11.56 -12.60 -24.58
N PHE A 6 -10.25 -12.73 -24.43
CA PHE A 6 -9.28 -11.79 -25.02
C PHE A 6 -8.70 -12.38 -26.29
N ALA A 7 -8.83 -11.60 -27.37
CA ALA A 7 -8.29 -11.91 -28.69
C ALA A 7 -6.75 -11.85 -28.66
N VAL A 8 -6.12 -12.94 -29.06
CA VAL A 8 -4.67 -13.02 -29.27
C VAL A 8 -4.40 -12.87 -30.77
N HIS A 9 -3.62 -11.86 -31.14
CA HIS A 9 -3.05 -11.75 -32.49
C HIS A 9 -1.84 -12.68 -32.64
N PRO A 10 -1.68 -13.38 -33.78
CA PRO A 10 -0.63 -14.36 -33.96
C PRO A 10 0.71 -13.70 -34.30
N ALA A 11 1.75 -13.99 -33.52
CA ALA A 11 3.14 -13.72 -33.88
C ALA A 11 3.66 -14.81 -34.83
N ALA A 12 4.30 -14.37 -35.90
CA ALA A 12 4.79 -15.19 -37.00
C ALA A 12 5.87 -16.21 -36.57
N VAL A 13 5.75 -17.42 -37.12
CA VAL A 13 6.68 -18.54 -36.98
C VAL A 13 7.86 -18.35 -37.94
N ALA A 14 9.07 -18.29 -37.40
CA ALA A 14 10.30 -18.43 -38.18
C ALA A 14 11.01 -19.74 -37.78
N SER A 15 11.10 -20.63 -38.77
CA SER A 15 11.77 -21.94 -38.69
C SER A 15 13.29 -21.77 -38.78
N GLN A 16 14.05 -22.34 -37.84
CA GLN A 16 15.45 -22.68 -38.07
C GLN A 16 15.79 -24.06 -37.54
N ARG A 17 16.46 -24.80 -38.42
CA ARG A 17 16.75 -26.23 -38.39
C ARG A 17 17.93 -26.56 -37.46
N HIS A 18 17.88 -27.80 -36.97
CA HIS A 18 18.88 -28.52 -36.19
C HIS A 18 20.34 -28.32 -36.62
N SER A 19 21.23 -28.28 -35.62
CA SER A 19 22.55 -28.91 -35.74
C SER A 19 22.94 -29.53 -34.40
N VAL A 20 22.92 -30.86 -34.38
CA VAL A 20 23.49 -31.72 -33.33
C VAL A 20 25.02 -31.56 -33.40
N ARG A 21 25.66 -31.12 -32.31
CA ARG A 21 27.11 -31.22 -32.16
C ARG A 21 27.48 -32.20 -31.06
N GLN A 22 28.46 -33.02 -31.43
CA GLN A 22 28.83 -34.31 -30.88
C GLN A 22 29.45 -34.22 -29.48
N HIS A 23 29.13 -35.25 -28.70
CA HIS A 23 29.80 -35.68 -27.48
C HIS A 23 31.31 -35.82 -27.72
N GLN A 24 32.13 -35.01 -27.04
CA GLN A 24 33.56 -35.28 -26.91
C GLN A 24 33.81 -35.97 -25.56
N GLN A 25 34.08 -37.27 -25.64
CA GLN A 25 34.63 -38.08 -24.57
C GLN A 25 36.08 -37.65 -24.32
N PHE A 26 36.38 -37.20 -23.11
CA PHE A 26 37.76 -37.08 -22.63
C PHE A 26 38.10 -38.34 -21.82
N CYS A 27 38.82 -39.27 -22.46
CA CYS A 27 39.56 -40.33 -21.79
C CYS A 27 40.91 -39.76 -21.30
N ALA A 28 41.17 -39.80 -19.99
CA ALA A 28 42.48 -39.56 -19.42
C ALA A 28 43.07 -40.89 -18.89
N PRO A 29 44.34 -41.22 -19.17
CA PRO A 29 44.94 -42.46 -18.67
C PRO A 29 45.36 -42.33 -17.21
N ILE A 30 45.13 -43.42 -16.49
CA ILE A 30 45.48 -43.66 -15.10
C ILE A 30 47.01 -43.68 -14.93
N ARG A 31 47.54 -42.92 -13.95
CA ARG A 31 48.90 -43.11 -13.44
C ARG A 31 48.95 -43.02 -11.90
N THR A 32 49.15 -44.21 -11.33
CA THR A 32 49.91 -44.60 -10.12
C THR A 32 50.12 -43.58 -8.99
N ALA A 33 49.62 -43.97 -7.81
CA ALA A 33 49.72 -43.29 -6.52
C ALA A 33 51.12 -43.36 -5.87
N THR A 34 51.46 -42.30 -5.13
CA THR A 34 52.51 -42.29 -4.09
C THR A 34 51.97 -41.60 -2.83
N PRO A 35 52.35 -42.03 -1.61
CA PRO A 35 51.58 -41.76 -0.40
C PRO A 35 51.85 -40.35 0.16
N ARG A 36 50.77 -39.60 0.42
CA ARG A 36 50.84 -38.27 1.04
C ARG A 36 50.85 -38.41 2.56
N ARG A 37 51.91 -37.84 3.15
CA ARG A 37 52.24 -37.67 4.57
C ARG A 37 51.03 -37.09 5.35
N ARG A 38 50.62 -37.76 6.44
CA ARG A 38 49.56 -37.26 7.34
C ARG A 38 50.06 -36.02 8.11
N LEU A 39 49.28 -34.94 8.07
CA LEU A 39 49.38 -33.78 8.96
C LEU A 39 48.20 -33.81 9.94
N PRO A 40 48.36 -33.31 11.18
CA PRO A 40 47.36 -33.45 12.22
C PRO A 40 46.15 -32.54 11.94
N VAL A 41 44.96 -33.08 12.16
CA VAL A 41 43.69 -32.33 12.10
C VAL A 41 43.61 -31.47 13.36
N ALA A 42 43.80 -30.16 13.21
CA ALA A 42 43.37 -29.20 14.23
C ALA A 42 41.86 -28.98 14.06
N MET A 43 41.08 -29.28 15.09
CA MET A 43 39.67 -28.87 15.16
C MET A 43 39.61 -27.34 15.26
N LEU A 44 39.23 -26.66 14.18
CA LEU A 44 38.89 -25.25 14.22
C LEU A 44 37.48 -25.10 14.81
N SER A 45 37.42 -24.58 16.04
CA SER A 45 36.19 -24.06 16.62
C SER A 45 35.77 -22.81 15.85
N VAL A 46 34.65 -22.87 15.12
CA VAL A 46 34.09 -21.72 14.42
C VAL A 46 33.26 -20.91 15.42
N THR A 47 33.94 -20.11 16.24
CA THR A 47 33.33 -18.98 16.91
C THR A 47 34.07 -17.71 16.52
N ASN A 48 33.30 -16.76 15.99
CA ASN A 48 33.65 -15.36 15.69
C ASN A 48 34.66 -15.09 14.57
N ALA A 49 34.14 -15.04 13.34
CA ALA A 49 34.80 -14.33 12.24
C ALA A 49 33.77 -13.75 11.24
N VAL A 50 32.92 -12.82 11.71
CA VAL A 50 32.28 -11.80 10.85
C VAL A 50 32.24 -10.49 11.63
N ALA A 51 33.43 -9.94 11.91
CA ALA A 51 33.59 -8.52 12.16
C ALA A 51 33.96 -7.85 10.83
N THR A 52 33.03 -7.90 9.89
CA THR A 52 33.08 -7.14 8.63
C THR A 52 31.96 -6.13 8.71
N GLN A 53 32.37 -4.86 8.78
CA GLN A 53 31.58 -3.63 8.83
C GLN A 53 30.21 -3.73 8.13
N SER A 54 29.22 -4.25 8.85
CA SER A 54 27.84 -3.83 8.67
C SER A 54 27.81 -2.39 9.16
N ARG A 55 27.88 -1.45 8.22
CA ARG A 55 27.16 -0.19 8.41
C ARG A 55 25.70 -0.60 8.59
N GLU A 56 25.30 -0.85 9.82
CA GLU A 56 23.94 -0.58 10.25
C GLU A 56 23.73 0.89 9.92
N SER A 57 23.20 1.16 8.72
CA SER A 57 22.34 2.31 8.60
C SER A 57 21.24 2.03 9.61
N SER A 58 21.35 2.62 10.81
CA SER A 58 20.19 2.83 11.66
C SER A 58 19.05 3.25 10.72
N PRO A 59 17.84 2.66 10.83
CA PRO A 59 16.73 3.12 10.02
C PRO A 59 16.70 4.63 10.23
N ALA A 60 16.96 5.39 9.16
CA ALA A 60 17.00 6.84 9.25
C ALA A 60 15.72 7.22 9.98
N ALA A 61 15.86 7.90 11.13
CA ALA A 61 14.71 8.29 11.95
C ALA A 61 13.66 8.81 10.96
N PRO A 62 12.44 8.21 10.94
CA PRO A 62 11.48 8.45 9.88
C PRO A 62 11.38 9.96 9.74
N ARG A 63 11.65 10.47 8.52
CA ARG A 63 11.57 11.90 8.25
C ARG A 63 10.26 12.37 8.84
N LYS A 64 10.32 13.26 9.83
CA LYS A 64 9.13 13.74 10.52
C LYS A 64 8.29 14.47 9.47
N LEU A 65 7.29 13.78 8.94
CA LEU A 65 6.41 14.34 7.94
C LEU A 65 5.64 15.47 8.63
N SER A 66 5.71 16.67 8.07
CA SER A 66 5.02 17.84 8.61
C SER A 66 4.28 18.54 7.48
N PHE A 67 3.15 17.97 7.09
CA PHE A 67 2.21 18.62 6.18
C PHE A 67 0.81 18.63 6.80
N PRO A 68 -0.07 19.55 6.38
CA PRO A 68 -1.41 19.66 6.91
C PRO A 68 -2.29 18.48 6.50
N ILE A 69 -3.05 17.95 7.44
CA ILE A 69 -4.01 16.86 7.20
C ILE A 69 -5.36 17.25 7.76
N LEU A 70 -6.39 17.18 6.93
CA LEU A 70 -7.78 17.39 7.32
C LEU A 70 -8.49 16.05 7.30
N VAL A 71 -9.09 15.64 8.41
CA VAL A 71 -9.71 14.31 8.55
C VAL A 71 -11.22 14.46 8.62
N ASN A 72 -11.92 13.97 7.61
CA ASN A 72 -13.37 13.86 7.55
C ASN A 72 -13.78 12.40 7.74
N SER A 73 -14.70 12.01 8.62
CA SER A 73 -15.19 12.77 9.76
C SER A 73 -14.47 12.33 11.04
N CYS A 74 -13.95 13.29 11.78
CA CYS A 74 -13.44 13.09 13.14
C CYS A 74 -14.52 12.61 14.15
N THR A 75 -15.82 12.73 13.83
CA THR A 75 -16.91 12.25 14.69
C THR A 75 -17.06 10.72 14.66
N GLY A 76 -16.58 10.06 13.60
CA GLY A 76 -16.56 8.61 13.49
C GLY A 76 -15.38 7.98 14.21
N LYS A 77 -15.54 6.72 14.68
CA LYS A 77 -14.46 5.96 15.34
C LYS A 77 -13.18 5.91 14.50
N MET A 78 -13.32 5.61 13.21
CA MET A 78 -12.17 5.52 12.29
C MET A 78 -11.51 6.88 12.04
N GLY A 79 -12.27 7.93 11.76
CA GLY A 79 -11.71 9.27 11.55
C GLY A 79 -10.99 9.79 12.79
N LYS A 80 -11.54 9.55 13.99
CA LYS A 80 -10.85 9.86 15.25
C LYS A 80 -9.52 9.11 15.38
N SER A 81 -9.50 7.78 15.18
CA SER A 81 -8.24 7.01 15.21
C SER A 81 -7.21 7.49 14.20
N VAL A 82 -7.66 7.89 13.01
CA VAL A 82 -6.77 8.44 11.97
C VAL A 82 -6.19 9.79 12.39
N ALA A 83 -7.00 10.68 12.95
CA ALA A 83 -6.54 11.98 13.43
C ALA A 83 -5.53 11.83 14.59
N GLU A 84 -5.79 10.95 15.54
CA GLU A 84 -4.86 10.63 16.65
C GLU A 84 -3.54 10.04 16.13
N ALA A 85 -3.61 9.11 15.18
CA ALA A 85 -2.43 8.53 14.53
C ALA A 85 -1.63 9.56 13.74
N ALA A 86 -2.31 10.49 13.06
CA ALA A 86 -1.68 11.57 12.30
C ALA A 86 -0.90 12.52 13.22
N VAL A 87 -1.50 12.94 14.34
CA VAL A 87 -0.83 13.76 15.37
C VAL A 87 0.38 13.01 15.94
N SER A 88 0.22 11.72 16.27
CA SER A 88 1.30 10.87 16.79
C SER A 88 2.45 10.72 15.78
N ALA A 89 2.15 10.71 14.48
CA ALA A 89 3.14 10.67 13.40
C ALA A 89 3.82 12.03 13.14
N GLY A 90 3.38 13.10 13.80
CA GLY A 90 3.93 14.45 13.65
C GLY A 90 3.31 15.29 12.55
N LEU A 91 2.20 14.84 11.94
CA LEU A 91 1.45 15.61 10.95
C LEU A 91 0.69 16.76 11.61
N GLN A 92 0.39 17.80 10.81
CA GLN A 92 -0.32 18.98 11.28
C GLN A 92 -1.82 18.78 11.09
N LEU A 93 -2.52 18.35 12.14
CA LEU A 93 -3.98 18.20 12.09
C LEU A 93 -4.64 19.57 11.95
N VAL A 94 -5.36 19.78 10.84
CA VAL A 94 -6.13 20.99 10.56
C VAL A 94 -7.35 21.02 11.51
N PRO A 95 -7.64 22.16 12.18
CA PRO A 95 -8.63 22.22 13.27
C PRO A 95 -10.10 22.27 12.78
N VAL A 96 -10.40 21.55 11.70
CA VAL A 96 -11.71 21.52 11.03
C VAL A 96 -12.02 20.09 10.55
N SER A 97 -13.28 19.67 10.68
CA SER A 97 -13.83 18.44 10.11
C SER A 97 -15.29 18.67 9.72
N PHE A 98 -15.81 17.89 8.77
CA PHE A 98 -17.21 17.95 8.35
C PHE A 98 -17.98 16.70 8.76
N SER A 99 -19.19 16.88 9.30
CA SER A 99 -20.03 15.79 9.81
C SER A 99 -21.49 16.20 9.81
N ALA A 100 -22.38 15.32 9.32
CA ALA A 100 -23.83 15.48 9.51
C ALA A 100 -24.27 15.15 10.96
N ILE A 101 -23.40 14.50 11.74
CA ILE A 101 -23.63 14.25 13.17
C ILE A 101 -23.23 15.50 13.93
N GLU A 102 -24.20 16.12 14.60
CA GLU A 102 -23.97 17.21 15.54
C GLU A 102 -23.18 16.73 16.76
N VAL A 103 -22.28 17.59 17.25
CA VAL A 103 -21.53 17.34 18.48
C VAL A 103 -21.78 18.48 19.47
N PRO A 104 -21.73 18.21 20.79
CA PRO A 104 -21.80 19.26 21.80
C PRO A 104 -20.80 20.39 21.50
N ASP A 105 -21.26 21.63 21.60
CA ASP A 105 -20.48 22.85 21.36
C ASP A 105 -19.84 22.97 19.96
N GLY A 106 -20.20 22.11 19.01
CA GLY A 106 -19.65 22.10 17.66
C GLY A 106 -18.15 21.76 17.61
N LYS A 107 -17.60 21.17 18.68
CA LYS A 107 -16.15 20.89 18.81
C LYS A 107 -15.88 19.49 19.33
N LEU A 108 -14.75 18.94 18.88
CA LEU A 108 -14.20 17.68 19.39
C LEU A 108 -12.75 17.90 19.81
N ASN A 109 -12.38 17.39 20.99
CA ASN A 109 -10.98 17.37 21.39
C ASN A 109 -10.27 16.10 20.88
N ILE A 110 -9.17 16.29 20.15
CA ILE A 110 -8.28 15.22 19.67
C ILE A 110 -6.85 15.59 20.02
N CYS A 111 -6.19 14.82 20.89
CA CYS A 111 -4.80 15.04 21.31
C CYS A 111 -4.53 16.49 21.75
N ASP A 112 -5.37 17.02 22.65
CA ASP A 112 -5.30 18.39 23.18
C ASP A 112 -5.51 19.50 22.13
N ARG A 113 -6.16 19.16 21.00
CA ARG A 113 -6.53 20.11 19.93
C ARG A 113 -8.03 20.13 19.76
N ASP A 114 -8.59 21.34 19.67
CA ASP A 114 -10.00 21.53 19.35
C ASP A 114 -10.22 21.50 17.84
N ILE A 115 -11.02 20.52 17.39
CA ILE A 115 -11.45 20.35 16.01
C ILE A 115 -12.87 20.86 15.89
N HIS A 116 -13.09 21.89 15.07
CA HIS A 116 -14.41 22.45 14.81
C HIS A 116 -15.16 21.56 13.81
N ILE A 117 -16.35 21.12 14.20
CA ILE A 117 -17.20 20.26 13.38
C ILE A 117 -18.22 21.14 12.67
N HIS A 118 -18.16 21.14 11.34
CA HIS A 118 -19.05 21.92 10.48
C HIS A 118 -20.04 21.02 9.74
N ASP A 119 -21.16 21.61 9.34
CA ASP A 119 -22.13 20.93 8.50
C ASP A 119 -21.55 20.71 7.10
N PRO A 120 -21.76 19.53 6.47
CA PRO A 120 -21.26 19.25 5.13
C PRO A 120 -21.73 20.25 4.05
N SER A 121 -22.88 20.91 4.22
CA SER A 121 -23.35 21.96 3.29
C SER A 121 -22.43 23.19 3.26
N GLU A 122 -21.66 23.43 4.32
CA GLU A 122 -20.70 24.53 4.40
C GLU A 122 -19.31 24.17 3.85
N SER A 123 -19.10 22.88 3.51
CA SER A 123 -17.78 22.32 3.18
C SER A 123 -17.08 23.04 2.03
N GLU A 124 -17.78 23.36 0.95
CA GLU A 124 -17.17 24.06 -0.19
C GLU A 124 -16.63 25.44 0.20
N ARG A 125 -17.43 26.23 0.93
CA ARG A 125 -17.03 27.57 1.37
C ARG A 125 -15.83 27.51 2.30
N ILE A 126 -15.87 26.60 3.27
CA ILE A 126 -14.85 26.49 4.31
C ILE A 126 -13.55 25.90 3.73
N LEU A 127 -13.62 24.83 2.94
CA LEU A 127 -12.43 24.24 2.30
C LEU A 127 -11.73 25.23 1.36
N ARG A 128 -12.47 26.05 0.61
CA ARG A 128 -11.87 27.14 -0.21
C ARG A 128 -11.10 28.17 0.63
N SER A 129 -11.54 28.43 1.86
CA SER A 129 -10.83 29.33 2.78
C SER A 129 -9.59 28.65 3.33
N ILE A 130 -9.75 27.44 3.88
CA ILE A 130 -8.69 26.67 4.54
C ILE A 130 -7.56 26.33 3.57
N ALA A 131 -7.87 26.04 2.30
CA ALA A 131 -6.84 25.74 1.29
C ALA A 131 -5.88 26.92 1.04
N LYS A 132 -6.25 28.16 1.39
CA LYS A 132 -5.34 29.31 1.33
C LYS A 132 -4.34 29.31 2.48
N ASP A 133 -4.80 28.91 3.67
CA ASP A 133 -3.99 28.85 4.89
C ASP A 133 -3.12 27.58 4.92
N TYR A 134 -3.57 26.51 4.25
CA TYR A 134 -2.92 25.20 4.17
C TYR A 134 -2.83 24.72 2.71
N PRO A 135 -1.92 25.30 1.89
CA PRO A 135 -1.84 25.00 0.45
C PRO A 135 -1.42 23.55 0.14
N ASP A 136 -0.66 22.91 1.05
CA ASP A 136 -0.18 21.52 0.91
C ASP A 136 -1.06 20.51 1.68
N MET A 137 -2.29 20.90 2.00
CA MET A 137 -3.21 20.06 2.78
C MET A 137 -3.64 18.81 2.01
N VAL A 138 -3.62 17.67 2.69
CA VAL A 138 -4.24 16.42 2.22
C VAL A 138 -5.51 16.15 3.02
N VAL A 139 -6.62 15.88 2.33
CA VAL A 139 -7.86 15.46 2.96
C VAL A 139 -7.86 13.94 3.16
N VAL A 140 -8.29 13.45 4.32
CA VAL A 140 -8.57 12.04 4.55
C VAL A 140 -10.06 11.84 4.77
N ASP A 141 -10.67 10.96 3.99
CA ASP A 141 -12.10 10.68 3.99
C ASP A 141 -12.39 9.26 4.52
N TYR A 142 -12.93 9.26 5.74
CA TYR A 142 -13.62 8.22 6.48
C TYR A 142 -14.97 8.77 6.95
N THR A 143 -15.92 8.82 6.02
CA THR A 143 -17.28 9.31 6.21
C THR A 143 -18.28 8.15 6.13
N VAL A 144 -19.29 8.26 5.28
CA VAL A 144 -20.35 7.26 5.10
C VAL A 144 -20.52 6.95 3.61
N PRO A 145 -21.02 5.76 3.23
CA PRO A 145 -21.17 5.36 1.83
C PRO A 145 -21.88 6.39 0.94
N ASP A 146 -22.93 7.04 1.46
CA ASP A 146 -23.74 7.99 0.70
C ASP A 146 -23.01 9.31 0.41
N ALA A 147 -21.96 9.63 1.17
CA ALA A 147 -21.17 10.85 1.00
C ALA A 147 -19.99 10.68 0.02
N VAL A 148 -19.59 9.44 -0.30
CA VAL A 148 -18.38 9.10 -1.07
C VAL A 148 -18.26 9.91 -2.37
N ASN A 149 -19.31 9.87 -3.20
CA ASN A 149 -19.25 10.47 -4.53
C ASN A 149 -19.29 12.01 -4.46
N ALA A 150 -20.14 12.57 -3.60
CA ALA A 150 -20.27 14.02 -3.43
C ALA A 150 -18.98 14.64 -2.84
N ASN A 151 -18.37 13.97 -1.87
CA ASN A 151 -17.09 14.41 -1.29
C ASN A 151 -15.97 14.37 -2.32
N ALA A 152 -15.85 13.28 -3.09
CA ALA A 152 -14.83 13.18 -4.13
C ALA A 152 -15.00 14.25 -5.21
N GLU A 153 -16.23 14.51 -5.66
CA GLU A 153 -16.52 15.59 -6.61
C GLU A 153 -16.09 16.95 -6.04
N LEU A 154 -16.39 17.22 -4.77
CA LEU A 154 -15.96 18.44 -4.11
C LEU A 154 -14.44 18.57 -4.04
N TYR A 155 -13.73 17.53 -3.61
CA TYR A 155 -12.26 17.55 -3.52
C TYR A 155 -11.64 17.76 -4.90
N CYS A 156 -12.18 17.09 -5.92
CA CYS A 156 -11.76 17.25 -7.31
C CYS A 156 -12.00 18.68 -7.83
N LYS A 157 -13.19 19.24 -7.58
CA LYS A 157 -13.57 20.62 -7.94
C LYS A 157 -12.63 21.67 -7.32
N LEU A 158 -12.12 21.39 -6.12
CA LEU A 158 -11.20 22.27 -5.40
C LEU A 158 -9.72 21.96 -5.65
N GLY A 159 -9.40 20.91 -6.41
CA GLY A 159 -8.02 20.48 -6.66
C GLY A 159 -7.30 19.94 -5.42
N LEU A 160 -8.04 19.47 -4.41
CA LEU A 160 -7.47 19.03 -3.13
C LEU A 160 -7.01 17.57 -3.23
N PRO A 161 -5.74 17.26 -2.91
CA PRO A 161 -5.30 15.88 -2.84
C PRO A 161 -6.00 15.16 -1.68
N PHE A 162 -6.39 13.89 -1.89
CA PHE A 162 -7.14 13.18 -0.84
C PHE A 162 -6.87 11.68 -0.75
N VAL A 163 -7.09 11.14 0.45
CA VAL A 163 -7.05 9.71 0.75
C VAL A 163 -8.45 9.29 1.15
N MET A 164 -9.09 8.38 0.40
CA MET A 164 -10.44 7.91 0.68
C MET A 164 -10.42 6.45 1.12
N GLY A 165 -10.68 6.25 2.41
CA GLY A 165 -10.87 4.95 3.04
C GLY A 165 -12.34 4.54 3.19
N THR A 166 -13.27 5.48 2.95
CA THR A 166 -14.71 5.20 2.98
C THR A 166 -15.11 4.14 1.95
N THR A 167 -15.80 3.10 2.42
CA THR A 167 -16.34 2.02 1.60
C THR A 167 -17.73 2.37 1.06
N GLY A 168 -18.22 1.58 0.11
CA GLY A 168 -19.50 1.86 -0.55
C GLY A 168 -19.43 3.03 -1.53
N GLY A 169 -20.60 3.61 -1.82
CA GLY A 169 -20.79 4.58 -2.91
C GLY A 169 -20.70 3.95 -4.30
N ASN A 170 -20.89 4.76 -5.34
CA ASN A 170 -20.68 4.35 -6.72
C ASN A 170 -19.17 4.39 -7.04
N ARG A 171 -18.50 3.23 -6.96
CA ARG A 171 -17.04 3.12 -7.16
C ARG A 171 -16.59 3.44 -8.58
N GLN A 172 -17.40 3.10 -9.58
CA GLN A 172 -17.09 3.37 -10.98
C GLN A 172 -17.11 4.88 -11.24
N LEU A 173 -18.16 5.56 -10.76
CA LEU A 173 -18.27 7.01 -10.83
C LEU A 173 -17.13 7.69 -10.06
N LEU A 174 -16.84 7.24 -8.84
CA LEU A 174 -15.73 7.77 -8.04
C LEU A 174 -14.40 7.73 -8.80
N ASN A 175 -14.03 6.57 -9.34
CA ASN A 175 -12.78 6.43 -10.08
C ASN A 175 -12.75 7.32 -11.33
N LYS A 176 -13.87 7.40 -12.06
CA LYS A 176 -13.99 8.25 -13.24
C LYS A 176 -13.83 9.73 -12.89
N THR A 177 -14.55 10.22 -11.89
CA THR A 177 -14.50 11.62 -11.42
C THR A 177 -13.06 12.03 -11.08
N VAL A 178 -12.33 11.19 -10.37
CA VAL A 178 -10.96 11.47 -9.92
C VAL A 178 -9.97 11.43 -11.08
N GLN A 179 -10.11 10.48 -11.99
CA GLN A 179 -9.29 10.39 -13.21
C GLN A 179 -9.51 11.60 -14.13
N ASP A 180 -10.76 11.97 -14.36
CA ASP A 180 -11.13 13.10 -15.22
C ASP A 180 -10.64 14.44 -14.64
N ALA A 181 -10.63 14.58 -13.30
CA ALA A 181 -10.17 15.80 -12.62
C ALA A 181 -8.64 15.93 -12.53
N ASN A 182 -7.90 14.85 -12.77
CA ASN A 182 -6.42 14.81 -12.66
C ASN A 182 -5.90 15.30 -11.28
N VAL A 183 -6.55 14.86 -10.21
CA VAL A 183 -6.18 15.18 -8.81
C VAL A 183 -5.46 13.99 -8.18
N TYR A 184 -4.47 14.26 -7.33
CA TYR A 184 -3.78 13.21 -6.57
C TYR A 184 -4.73 12.56 -5.56
N ALA A 185 -4.94 11.26 -5.68
CA ALA A 185 -5.77 10.53 -4.74
C ALA A 185 -5.24 9.13 -4.42
N VAL A 186 -5.43 8.70 -3.16
CA VAL A 186 -5.32 7.30 -2.76
C VAL A 186 -6.71 6.80 -2.41
N ILE A 187 -7.22 5.85 -3.18
CA ILE A 187 -8.55 5.30 -2.99
C ILE A 187 -8.39 3.82 -2.68
N SER A 188 -8.71 3.40 -1.45
CA SER A 188 -8.67 1.98 -1.08
C SER A 188 -9.77 1.63 -0.09
N PRO A 189 -10.62 0.63 -0.38
CA PRO A 189 -11.61 0.13 0.57
C PRO A 189 -10.96 -0.69 1.71
N GLN A 190 -9.69 -1.05 1.60
CA GLN A 190 -8.92 -1.75 2.62
C GLN A 190 -7.59 -1.03 2.87
N MET A 191 -7.50 -0.33 4.00
CA MET A 191 -6.33 0.49 4.37
C MET A 191 -5.34 -0.24 5.29
N GLY A 192 -5.68 -1.47 5.74
CA GLY A 192 -4.78 -2.37 6.45
C GLY A 192 -3.67 -2.87 5.54
N LYS A 193 -2.62 -2.06 5.35
CA LYS A 193 -1.56 -2.32 4.36
C LYS A 193 -0.88 -3.69 4.51
N GLN A 194 -0.76 -4.21 5.74
CA GLN A 194 -0.19 -5.54 5.98
C GLN A 194 -1.13 -6.65 5.48
N VAL A 195 -2.44 -6.48 5.65
CA VAL A 195 -3.46 -7.40 5.11
C VAL A 195 -3.46 -7.35 3.58
N VAL A 196 -3.40 -6.16 3.00
CA VAL A 196 -3.31 -5.99 1.53
C VAL A 196 -2.06 -6.67 0.96
N ALA A 197 -0.90 -6.51 1.62
CA ALA A 197 0.33 -7.16 1.19
C ALA A 197 0.23 -8.69 1.26
N PHE A 198 -0.40 -9.24 2.30
CA PHE A 198 -0.65 -10.68 2.41
C PHE A 198 -1.55 -11.18 1.28
N LEU A 199 -2.67 -10.49 1.01
CA LEU A 199 -3.57 -10.84 -0.09
C LEU A 199 -2.85 -10.83 -1.45
N ALA A 200 -2.07 -9.79 -1.73
CA ALA A 200 -1.28 -9.68 -2.96
C ALA A 200 -0.24 -10.81 -3.07
N ALA A 201 0.40 -11.19 -1.96
CA ALA A 201 1.34 -12.31 -1.95
C ALA A 201 0.65 -13.64 -2.30
N MET A 202 -0.55 -13.88 -1.76
CA MET A 202 -1.34 -15.07 -2.06
C MET A 202 -1.85 -15.09 -3.50
N GLU A 203 -2.27 -13.94 -4.04
CA GLU A 203 -2.69 -13.79 -5.43
C GLU A 203 -1.54 -14.12 -6.40
N ILE A 204 -0.36 -13.52 -6.18
CA ILE A 204 0.84 -13.82 -6.97
C ILE A 204 1.22 -15.31 -6.88
N MET A 205 1.12 -15.92 -5.71
CA MET A 205 1.40 -17.34 -5.53
C MET A 205 0.41 -18.22 -6.32
N ALA A 206 -0.88 -17.88 -6.28
CA ALA A 206 -1.92 -18.61 -6.99
C ALA A 206 -1.75 -18.54 -8.51
N GLU A 207 -1.38 -17.36 -9.04
CA GLU A 207 -1.09 -17.17 -10.46
C GLU A 207 0.15 -17.93 -10.93
N LYS A 208 1.22 -17.92 -10.13
CA LYS A 208 2.50 -18.54 -10.50
C LYS A 208 2.51 -20.07 -10.38
N PHE A 209 1.72 -20.63 -9.47
CA PHE A 209 1.70 -22.07 -9.20
C PHE A 209 0.27 -22.63 -9.26
N PRO A 210 -0.36 -22.64 -10.46
CA PRO A 210 -1.72 -23.14 -10.61
C PRO A 210 -1.81 -24.61 -10.20
N GLY A 211 -2.79 -24.94 -9.37
CA GLY A 211 -2.99 -26.31 -8.88
C GLY A 211 -1.99 -26.79 -7.82
N ALA A 212 -1.14 -25.91 -7.26
CA ALA A 212 -0.18 -26.28 -6.21
C ALA A 212 -0.81 -26.96 -4.99
N PHE A 213 -2.09 -26.66 -4.73
CA PHE A 213 -2.87 -27.24 -3.65
C PHE A 213 -3.97 -28.19 -4.16
N ALA A 214 -3.83 -28.75 -5.36
CA ALA A 214 -4.80 -29.72 -5.89
C ALA A 214 -4.95 -30.92 -4.93
N GLY A 215 -6.20 -31.27 -4.61
CA GLY A 215 -6.53 -32.33 -3.66
C GLY A 215 -6.66 -31.88 -2.20
N TYR A 216 -6.33 -30.63 -1.87
CA TYR A 216 -6.58 -30.07 -0.54
C TYR A 216 -8.03 -29.61 -0.36
N LYS A 217 -8.51 -29.60 0.88
CA LYS A 217 -9.77 -28.98 1.28
C LYS A 217 -9.48 -27.70 2.06
N LEU A 218 -10.19 -26.62 1.73
CA LEU A 218 -10.08 -25.34 2.42
C LEU A 218 -11.19 -25.24 3.47
N GLU A 219 -10.81 -24.94 4.72
CA GLU A 219 -11.73 -24.53 5.78
C GLU A 219 -11.44 -23.06 6.12
N SER A 220 -12.50 -22.26 6.27
CA SER A 220 -12.42 -20.85 6.65
C SER A 220 -13.43 -20.57 7.74
N TYR A 221 -12.98 -19.95 8.82
CA TYR A 221 -13.86 -19.56 9.92
C TYR A 221 -14.33 -18.11 9.73
N PRO A 222 -15.62 -17.84 10.00
CA PRO A 222 -16.16 -16.49 9.97
C PRO A 222 -15.56 -15.60 11.07
#